data_AF-A0A1J4S5E9-F1
#
_entry.id   AF-A0A1J4S5E9-F1
#
_cell.length_a   1.000
_cell.length_b   1.000
_cell.length_c   1.000
_cell.angle_alpha   90.00
_cell.angle_beta   90.00
_cell.angle_gamma   90.00
#
_symmetry.space_group_name_H-M   'P 1'
#
loop_
_entity.id
_entity.type
_entity.pdbx_description
1 polymer ?
#
loop_
_entity_poly.entity_id
_entity_poly.type
_entity_poly.pdbx_seq_one_letter_code
_entity_poly.pdbx_strand_id
1 'polypeptide(L)'
;MLKNPFYYGKFEYPEESGKWYKGSHPPLITKKIFDTVQKQLITSEKSEWGKKEFPFKDILRCGGCGGGITAEEKFKKLKYGGFNRHIYYHCTRSKDYTCKEPYISDKELIEQLIEIFDRIEINPKKMSRQLQEQLEQYQRLRADILRQEYLQGKYDKFDYDKNVDIGMIREYVKHALTNGILREQKSVLSLLPHQLYLRNRHLLLRV
;
A
#
# COMPACT_ATOMS: atom_id res chain seq x y z
N MET A 1 -1.04 -31.82 -14.68
CA MET A 1 -1.83 -33.04 -14.39
C MET A 1 -3.34 -32.79 -14.45
N LEU A 2 -3.93 -31.95 -13.59
CA LEU A 2 -5.40 -31.79 -13.48
C LEU A 2 -6.11 -31.21 -14.72
N LYS A 3 -5.38 -30.65 -15.69
CA LYS A 3 -5.94 -30.14 -16.96
C LYS A 3 -6.03 -31.18 -18.08
N ASN A 4 -5.49 -32.38 -17.89
CA ASN A 4 -5.40 -33.37 -18.97
C ASN A 4 -6.75 -34.10 -19.17
N PRO A 5 -7.41 -33.97 -20.34
CA PRO A 5 -8.67 -34.66 -20.63
C PRO A 5 -8.58 -36.19 -20.61
N PHE A 6 -7.37 -36.75 -20.74
CA PHE A 6 -7.11 -38.18 -20.76
C PHE A 6 -7.68 -38.91 -19.54
N TYR A 7 -7.75 -38.23 -18.38
CA TYR A 7 -8.29 -38.80 -17.15
C TYR A 7 -9.79 -39.13 -17.21
N TYR A 8 -10.57 -38.49 -18.08
CA TYR A 8 -11.97 -38.86 -18.31
C TYR A 8 -12.17 -39.66 -19.62
N GLY A 9 -11.08 -40.10 -20.25
CA GLY A 9 -11.10 -41.03 -21.39
C GLY A 9 -11.19 -40.37 -22.77
N LYS A 10 -10.94 -39.06 -22.88
CA LYS A 10 -10.80 -38.39 -24.18
C LYS A 10 -9.46 -37.71 -24.31
N PHE A 11 -8.96 -37.59 -25.54
CA PHE A 11 -7.74 -36.84 -25.82
C PHE A 11 -7.84 -36.20 -27.20
N GLU A 12 -7.03 -35.17 -27.42
CA GLU A 12 -6.92 -34.47 -28.70
C GLU A 12 -5.61 -34.90 -29.36
N TYR A 13 -5.64 -35.20 -30.66
CA TYR A 13 -4.42 -35.52 -31.41
C TYR A 13 -4.54 -35.17 -32.90
N PRO A 14 -3.56 -34.46 -33.50
CA PRO A 14 -2.45 -33.74 -32.85
C PRO A 14 -2.96 -32.69 -31.85
N GLU A 15 -2.14 -32.26 -30.90
CA GLU A 15 -2.52 -31.18 -29.96
C GLU A 15 -2.94 -29.93 -30.75
N GLU A 16 -4.00 -29.24 -30.32
CA GLU A 16 -4.61 -28.06 -30.97
C GLU A 16 -5.23 -28.30 -32.36
N SER A 17 -5.42 -29.56 -32.79
CA SER A 17 -6.03 -29.89 -34.08
C SER A 17 -7.57 -29.82 -34.11
N GLY A 18 -8.21 -29.72 -32.95
CA GLY A 18 -9.66 -29.82 -32.77
C GLY A 18 -10.23 -31.23 -32.92
N LYS A 19 -9.40 -32.25 -33.20
CA LYS A 19 -9.82 -33.64 -33.40
C LYS A 19 -9.75 -34.44 -32.11
N TRP A 20 -10.92 -34.81 -31.59
CA TRP A 20 -11.06 -35.51 -30.32
C TRP A 20 -11.28 -37.02 -30.52
N TYR A 21 -10.50 -37.81 -29.79
CA TYR A 21 -10.55 -39.27 -29.81
C TYR A 21 -10.94 -39.81 -28.44
N LYS A 22 -11.58 -40.99 -28.44
CA LYS A 22 -11.90 -41.73 -27.22
C LYS A 22 -10.77 -42.72 -26.94
N GLY A 23 -10.18 -42.65 -25.75
CA GLY A 23 -9.18 -43.62 -25.31
C GLY A 23 -9.81 -45.00 -25.06
N SER A 24 -9.01 -46.05 -25.28
CA SER A 24 -9.42 -47.43 -25.00
C SER A 24 -9.32 -47.81 -23.52
N HIS A 25 -8.71 -46.95 -22.69
CA HIS A 25 -8.57 -47.19 -21.26
C HIS A 25 -9.86 -46.86 -20.49
N PRO A 26 -10.10 -47.53 -19.35
CA PRO A 26 -11.18 -47.16 -18.46
C PRO A 26 -10.93 -45.73 -17.90
N PRO A 27 -11.93 -44.83 -17.94
CA PRO A 27 -11.78 -43.49 -17.42
C PRO A 27 -11.59 -43.51 -15.89
N LEU A 28 -10.63 -42.73 -15.40
CA LEU A 28 -10.32 -42.62 -13.97
C LEU A 28 -11.32 -41.72 -13.23
N ILE A 29 -11.84 -40.70 -13.93
CA ILE A 29 -12.86 -39.78 -13.40
C ILE A 29 -13.97 -39.54 -14.42
N THR A 30 -15.13 -39.12 -13.95
CA THR A 30 -16.22 -38.71 -14.85
C THR A 30 -15.95 -37.33 -15.46
N LYS A 31 -16.49 -37.07 -16.65
CA LYS A 31 -16.43 -35.75 -17.28
C LYS A 31 -16.97 -34.66 -16.36
N LYS A 32 -18.05 -34.94 -15.61
CA LYS A 32 -18.64 -33.99 -14.65
C LYS A 32 -17.63 -33.55 -13.58
N ILE A 33 -16.87 -34.49 -13.02
CA ILE A 33 -15.83 -34.19 -12.03
C ILE A 33 -14.71 -33.37 -12.68
N PHE A 34 -14.26 -33.76 -13.88
CA PHE A 34 -13.25 -33.03 -14.62
C PHE A 34 -13.67 -31.57 -14.88
N ASP A 35 -14.90 -31.34 -15.35
CA ASP A 35 -15.45 -30.02 -15.64
C ASP A 35 -15.56 -29.16 -14.37
N THR A 36 -15.97 -29.75 -13.24
CA THR A 36 -15.99 -29.06 -11.94
C THR A 36 -14.58 -28.65 -11.51
N VAL A 37 -13.60 -29.53 -11.66
CA VAL A 37 -12.19 -29.21 -11.36
C VAL A 37 -11.66 -28.12 -12.29
N GLN A 38 -11.96 -28.16 -13.60
CA GLN A 38 -11.54 -27.12 -14.53
C GLN A 38 -12.10 -25.75 -14.12
N LYS A 39 -13.39 -25.68 -13.74
CA LYS A 39 -13.99 -24.44 -13.25
C LYS A 39 -13.29 -23.91 -12.00
N GLN A 40 -12.85 -24.80 -11.11
CA GLN A 40 -12.16 -24.41 -9.87
C GLN A 40 -10.67 -24.06 -10.09
N LEU A 41 -10.06 -24.57 -11.16
CA LEU A 41 -8.70 -24.21 -11.58
C LEU A 41 -8.63 -22.84 -12.24
N ILE A 42 -9.76 -22.27 -12.70
CA ILE A 42 -9.83 -20.87 -13.15
C ILE A 42 -9.60 -19.99 -11.93
N THR A 43 -8.33 -19.66 -11.69
CA THR A 43 -7.94 -18.63 -10.74
C THR A 43 -8.16 -17.28 -11.38
N SER A 44 -8.62 -16.30 -10.60
CA SER A 44 -8.65 -14.90 -11.03
C SER A 44 -7.29 -14.50 -11.58
N GLU A 45 -7.28 -13.68 -12.62
CA GLU A 45 -6.02 -13.16 -13.17
C GLU A 45 -5.18 -12.58 -12.04
N LYS A 46 -3.93 -13.05 -11.95
CA LYS A 46 -2.97 -12.46 -11.03
C LYS A 46 -2.83 -11.00 -11.43
N SER A 47 -3.01 -10.09 -10.46
CA SER A 47 -2.75 -8.68 -10.68
C SER A 47 -1.33 -8.52 -11.24
N GLU A 48 -1.18 -7.67 -12.26
CA GLU A 48 0.12 -7.41 -12.87
C GLU A 48 1.15 -7.02 -11.80
N TRP A 49 2.35 -7.54 -12.00
CA TRP A 49 3.48 -7.26 -11.12
C TRP A 49 3.75 -5.75 -11.07
N GLY A 50 3.88 -5.19 -9.87
CA GLY A 50 4.16 -3.76 -9.66
C GLY A 50 2.93 -2.85 -9.56
N LYS A 51 1.69 -3.35 -9.75
CA LYS A 51 0.48 -2.53 -9.55
C LYS A 51 0.27 -2.02 -8.12
N LYS A 52 0.88 -2.68 -7.14
CA LYS A 52 0.76 -2.30 -5.72
C LYS A 52 1.91 -1.38 -5.34
N GLU A 53 1.55 -0.15 -4.98
CA GLU A 53 2.50 0.83 -4.46
C GLU A 53 2.28 1.05 -2.97
N PHE A 54 3.38 1.17 -2.24
CA PHE A 54 3.40 1.49 -0.82
C PHE A 54 4.28 2.72 -0.61
N PRO A 55 3.76 3.79 0.02
CA PRO A 55 4.42 5.10 0.06
C PRO A 55 5.72 5.07 0.87
N PHE A 56 5.77 4.29 1.95
CA PHE A 56 6.83 4.37 2.95
C PHE A 56 7.99 3.38 2.72
N LYS A 57 7.86 2.44 1.78
CA LYS A 57 8.85 1.35 1.62
C LYS A 57 10.25 1.86 1.26
N ASP A 58 10.33 2.95 0.49
CA ASP A 58 11.58 3.41 -0.12
C ASP A 58 12.47 4.19 0.87
N ILE A 59 11.87 4.78 1.91
CA ILE A 59 12.60 5.52 2.95
C ILE A 59 13.02 4.65 4.14
N LEU A 60 12.49 3.42 4.23
CA LEU A 60 12.66 2.52 5.36
C LEU A 60 13.77 1.48 5.10
N ARG A 61 14.62 1.30 6.10
CA ARG A 61 15.60 0.22 6.18
C ARG A 61 15.35 -0.64 7.41
N CYS A 62 15.70 -1.92 7.31
CA CYS A 62 15.67 -2.81 8.45
C CYS A 62 16.80 -2.44 9.42
N GLY A 63 16.49 -2.17 10.68
CA GLY A 63 17.47 -1.86 11.72
C GLY A 63 18.28 -3.06 12.22
N GLY A 64 17.80 -4.28 11.97
CA GLY A 64 18.51 -5.52 12.29
C GLY A 64 19.60 -5.88 11.26
N CYS A 65 19.21 -6.09 10.00
CA CYS A 65 20.13 -6.55 8.95
C CYS A 65 20.49 -5.47 7.90
N GLY A 66 19.95 -4.26 8.01
CA GLY A 66 20.20 -3.18 7.04
C GLY A 66 19.58 -3.41 5.65
N GLY A 67 18.72 -4.41 5.50
CA GLY A 67 17.98 -4.71 4.27
C GLY A 67 16.89 -3.67 3.96
N GLY A 68 16.24 -3.79 2.80
CA GLY A 68 15.05 -3.01 2.49
C GLY A 68 13.85 -3.44 3.33
N ILE A 69 12.88 -2.55 3.46
CA ILE A 69 11.54 -2.87 3.96
C ILE A 69 10.59 -2.97 2.77
N THR A 70 9.69 -3.95 2.80
CA THR A 70 8.56 -4.07 1.88
C THR A 70 7.26 -4.09 2.67
N ALA A 71 6.13 -4.00 1.98
CA ALA A 71 4.82 -4.12 2.59
C ALA A 71 3.96 -5.19 1.91
N GLU A 72 3.04 -5.74 2.70
CA GLU A 72 2.07 -6.73 2.30
C GLU A 72 0.66 -6.29 2.70
N GLU A 73 -0.31 -6.54 1.81
CA GLU A 73 -1.72 -6.34 2.09
C GLU A 73 -2.38 -7.64 2.50
N LYS A 74 -3.14 -7.60 3.60
CA LYS A 74 -3.96 -8.70 4.08
C LYS A 74 -5.41 -8.26 4.14
N PHE A 75 -6.28 -9.02 3.49
CA PHE A 75 -7.73 -8.79 3.51
C PHE A 75 -8.39 -9.76 4.49
N LYS A 76 -9.05 -9.22 5.51
CA LYS A 76 -9.79 -10.00 6.49
C LYS A 76 -11.28 -9.93 6.18
N LYS A 77 -11.90 -11.08 5.92
CA LYS A 77 -13.35 -11.17 5.70
C LYS A 77 -14.10 -10.85 6.99
N LEU A 78 -15.10 -9.98 6.91
CA LEU A 78 -15.94 -9.59 8.05
C LEU A 78 -17.11 -10.56 8.24
N LYS A 79 -17.60 -10.66 9.48
CA LYS A 79 -18.70 -11.59 9.85
C LYS A 79 -20.00 -11.33 9.06
N TYR A 80 -20.32 -10.06 8.82
CA TYR A 80 -21.55 -9.63 8.14
C TYR A 80 -21.37 -9.32 6.65
N GLY A 81 -20.30 -9.85 6.03
CA GLY A 81 -19.92 -9.53 4.65
C GLY A 81 -18.96 -8.34 4.57
N GLY A 82 -18.26 -8.24 3.43
CA GLY A 82 -17.19 -7.26 3.21
C GLY A 82 -15.80 -7.73 3.65
N PHE A 83 -14.79 -6.90 3.36
CA PHE A 83 -13.39 -7.15 3.66
C PHE A 83 -12.75 -5.94 4.32
N ASN A 84 -11.93 -6.17 5.34
CA ASN A 84 -11.08 -5.15 5.94
C ASN A 84 -9.65 -5.29 5.40
N ARG A 85 -9.07 -4.19 4.90
CA ARG A 85 -7.70 -4.15 4.35
C ARG A 85 -6.72 -3.75 5.44
N HIS A 86 -5.69 -4.56 5.64
CA HIS A 86 -4.59 -4.29 6.56
C HIS A 86 -3.27 -4.29 5.79
N ILE A 87 -2.43 -3.29 6.02
CA ILE A 87 -1.10 -3.18 5.42
C ILE A 87 -0.07 -3.38 6.52
N TYR A 88 0.93 -4.22 6.26
CA TYR A 88 2.03 -4.48 7.18
C TYR A 88 3.37 -4.30 6.48
N TYR A 89 4.30 -3.61 7.13
CA TYR A 89 5.67 -3.44 6.67
C TYR A 89 6.60 -4.42 7.37
N HIS A 90 7.55 -4.98 6.63
CA HIS A 90 8.53 -5.92 7.16
C HIS A 90 9.82 -5.95 6.34
N CYS A 91 10.87 -6.53 6.91
CA CYS A 91 12.12 -6.75 6.22
C CYS A 91 11.92 -7.66 4.99
N THR A 92 12.50 -7.28 3.85
CA THR A 92 12.54 -8.12 2.64
C THR A 92 13.36 -9.40 2.84
N ARG A 93 14.17 -9.47 3.89
CA ARG A 93 15.13 -10.55 4.16
C ARG A 93 16.11 -10.77 3.00
N SER A 94 16.34 -9.75 2.19
CA SER A 94 17.24 -9.84 1.03
C SER A 94 18.72 -9.83 1.40
N LYS A 95 19.07 -9.31 2.59
CA LYS A 95 20.45 -9.34 3.14
C LYS A 95 20.69 -10.46 4.13
N ASP A 96 19.67 -10.79 4.92
CA ASP A 96 19.69 -11.86 5.91
C ASP A 96 18.35 -12.58 5.92
N TYR A 97 18.35 -13.83 5.45
CA TYR A 97 17.18 -14.70 5.38
C TYR A 97 16.62 -15.08 6.76
N THR A 98 17.45 -14.98 7.81
CA THR A 98 17.09 -15.34 9.19
C THR A 98 16.67 -14.14 10.03
N CYS A 99 16.57 -12.95 9.43
CA CYS A 99 16.20 -11.73 10.13
C CYS A 99 14.85 -11.87 10.85
N LYS A 100 14.88 -11.65 12.18
CA LYS A 100 13.76 -11.82 13.11
C LYS A 100 13.02 -10.52 13.41
N GLU A 101 13.31 -9.44 12.69
CA GLU A 101 12.62 -8.17 12.89
C GLU A 101 11.11 -8.33 12.68
N PRO A 102 10.29 -7.83 13.62
CA PRO A 102 8.85 -7.99 13.58
C PRO A 102 8.21 -7.12 12.49
N TYR A 103 7.00 -7.50 12.11
CA TYR A 103 6.14 -6.69 11.24
C TYR A 103 5.59 -5.51 12.03
N ILE A 104 5.42 -4.35 11.38
CA ILE A 104 4.71 -3.18 11.90
C ILE A 104 3.48 -2.92 11.04
N SER A 105 2.37 -2.51 11.63
CA SER A 105 1.18 -2.11 10.86
C SER A 105 1.37 -0.71 10.26
N ASP A 106 0.69 -0.43 9.15
CA ASP A 106 0.71 0.90 8.51
C ASP A 106 0.23 2.01 9.45
N LYS A 107 -0.74 1.73 10.32
CA LYS A 107 -1.22 2.68 11.34
C LYS A 107 -0.13 3.04 12.35
N GLU A 108 0.48 2.03 12.98
CA GLU A 108 1.57 2.24 13.94
C GLU A 108 2.76 2.96 13.29
N LEU A 109 3.04 2.65 12.02
CA LEU A 109 4.10 3.30 11.26
C LEU A 109 3.80 4.79 11.02
N ILE A 110 2.57 5.12 10.62
CA ILE A 110 2.12 6.51 10.40
C ILE A 110 2.19 7.31 11.70
N GLU A 111 1.73 6.74 12.81
CA GLU A 111 1.81 7.39 14.13
C GLU A 111 3.25 7.76 14.49
N GLN A 112 4.19 6.82 14.30
CA GLN A 112 5.62 7.08 14.55
C GLN A 112 6.23 8.09 13.57
N LEU A 113 5.81 8.08 12.30
CA LEU A 113 6.25 9.09 11.33
C LEU A 113 5.80 10.49 11.76
N ILE A 114 4.54 10.64 12.19
CA ILE A 114 4.02 11.91 12.69
C ILE A 114 4.83 12.41 13.88
N GLU A 115 5.15 11.53 14.84
CA GLU A 115 6.01 11.90 15.98
C GLU A 115 7.41 12.36 15.54
N ILE A 116 7.99 11.72 14.52
CA ILE A 116 9.27 12.14 13.96
C ILE A 116 9.14 13.53 13.34
N PHE A 117 8.10 13.77 12.53
CA PHE A 117 7.86 15.06 11.90
C PHE A 117 7.65 16.21 12.90
N ASP A 118 7.07 15.91 14.07
CA ASP A 118 6.92 16.91 15.13
C ASP A 118 8.26 17.30 15.81
N ARG A 119 9.26 16.40 15.77
CA ARG A 119 10.59 16.59 16.39
C ARG A 119 11.65 17.15 15.45
N ILE A 120 11.51 16.95 14.14
CA ILE A 120 12.51 17.44 13.18
C ILE A 120 12.33 18.94 12.87
N GLU A 121 13.45 19.58 12.53
CA GLU A 121 13.43 20.91 11.93
C GLU A 121 13.06 20.81 10.45
N ILE A 122 11.88 21.32 10.11
CA ILE A 122 11.42 21.40 8.73
C ILE A 122 12.04 22.63 8.10
N ASN A 123 12.78 22.46 7.01
CA ASN A 123 13.32 23.56 6.22
C ASN A 123 12.44 23.79 4.98
N PRO A 124 11.61 24.85 4.95
CA PRO A 124 10.69 25.10 3.83
C PRO A 124 11.40 25.30 2.49
N LYS A 125 12.68 25.72 2.50
CA LYS A 125 13.46 25.94 1.28
C LYS A 125 13.85 24.65 0.56
N LYS A 126 13.85 23.50 1.27
CA LYS A 126 14.18 22.18 0.69
C LYS A 126 12.96 21.45 0.13
N MET A 127 11.80 22.09 0.17
CA MET A 127 10.56 21.50 -0.31
C MET A 127 10.58 21.28 -1.82
N SER A 128 10.12 20.12 -2.25
CA SER A 128 9.89 19.88 -3.67
C SER A 128 8.78 20.81 -4.18
N ARG A 129 8.86 21.20 -5.45
CA ARG A 129 7.81 21.98 -6.13
C ARG A 129 6.44 21.31 -6.01
N GLN A 130 6.40 19.99 -6.10
CA GLN A 130 5.17 19.21 -5.95
C GLN A 130 4.53 19.41 -4.57
N LEU A 131 5.33 19.40 -3.50
CA LEU A 131 4.85 19.61 -2.14
C LEU A 131 4.37 21.06 -1.92
N GLN A 132 5.04 22.04 -2.53
CA GLN A 132 4.60 23.43 -2.49
C GLN A 132 3.23 23.62 -3.15
N GLU A 133 3.05 23.07 -4.36
CA GLU A 133 1.76 23.12 -5.08
C GLU A 133 0.63 22.44 -4.29
N GLN A 134 0.94 21.32 -3.62
CA GLN A 134 -0.01 20.61 -2.76
C GLN A 134 -0.42 21.42 -1.53
N LEU A 135 0.52 22.11 -0.89
CA LEU A 135 0.22 22.99 0.24
C LEU A 135 -0.63 24.20 -0.17
N GLU A 136 -0.34 24.82 -1.30
CA GLU A 136 -1.15 25.92 -1.84
C GLU A 136 -2.59 25.46 -2.16
N GLN A 137 -2.75 24.22 -2.65
CA GLN A 137 -4.08 23.63 -2.85
C GLN A 137 -4.78 23.37 -1.53
N TYR A 138 -4.08 22.77 -0.55
CA TYR A 138 -4.61 22.53 0.79
C TYR A 138 -5.08 23.83 1.47
N GLN A 139 -4.29 24.90 1.34
CA GLN A 139 -4.64 26.22 1.86
C GLN A 139 -5.90 26.80 1.23
N ARG A 140 -6.00 26.76 -0.10
CA ARG A 140 -7.19 27.25 -0.81
C ARG A 140 -8.44 26.50 -0.37
N LEU A 141 -8.37 25.17 -0.30
CA LEU A 141 -9.48 24.34 0.16
C LEU A 141 -9.88 24.66 1.59
N ARG A 142 -8.91 24.79 2.49
CA ARG A 142 -9.16 25.17 3.89
C ARG A 142 -9.82 26.54 3.99
N ALA A 143 -9.34 27.52 3.23
CA ALA A 143 -9.90 28.87 3.21
C ALA A 143 -11.35 28.88 2.70
N ASP A 144 -11.64 28.11 1.65
CA ASP A 144 -12.99 27.98 1.10
C ASP A 144 -13.97 27.37 2.11
N ILE A 145 -13.53 26.33 2.84
CA ILE A 145 -14.32 25.70 3.92
C ILE A 145 -14.59 26.69 5.04
N LEU A 146 -13.54 27.37 5.54
CA LEU A 146 -13.68 28.37 6.61
C LEU A 146 -14.58 29.53 6.18
N ARG A 147 -14.52 29.95 4.92
CA ARG A 147 -15.40 30.97 4.37
C ARG A 147 -16.85 30.51 4.36
N GLN A 148 -17.12 29.26 3.98
CA GLN A 148 -18.47 28.70 4.02
C GLN A 148 -19.00 28.61 5.46
N GLU A 149 -18.17 28.19 6.42
CA GLU A 149 -18.57 28.11 7.84
C GLU A 149 -18.84 29.49 8.45
N TYR A 150 -18.04 30.50 8.08
CA TYR A 150 -18.28 31.89 8.44
C TYR A 150 -19.63 32.40 7.88
N LEU A 151 -19.91 32.15 6.59
CA LEU A 151 -21.19 32.51 5.97
C LEU A 151 -22.38 31.77 6.62
N GLN A 152 -22.16 30.59 7.18
CA GLN A 152 -23.15 29.82 7.94
C GLN A 152 -23.29 30.28 9.41
N GLY A 153 -22.53 31.30 9.85
CA GLY A 153 -22.57 31.81 11.21
C GLY A 153 -21.96 30.86 12.26
N LYS A 154 -21.16 29.86 11.84
CA LYS A 154 -20.49 28.92 12.76
C LYS A 154 -19.13 29.43 13.25
N TYR A 155 -18.66 30.54 12.71
CA TYR A 155 -17.33 31.06 12.96
C TYR A 155 -17.36 32.59 13.04
N ASP A 156 -16.79 33.16 14.10
CA ASP A 156 -16.93 34.59 14.41
C ASP A 156 -15.95 35.49 13.62
N LYS A 157 -14.83 34.94 13.12
CA LYS A 157 -13.78 35.70 12.41
C LYS A 157 -13.15 34.89 11.28
N PHE A 158 -13.14 35.44 10.07
CA PHE A 158 -12.36 34.87 8.97
C PHE A 158 -10.92 35.39 9.03
N ASP A 159 -10.02 34.60 9.61
CA ASP A 159 -8.58 34.90 9.61
C ASP A 159 -7.89 33.98 8.58
N TYR A 160 -7.56 34.55 7.43
CA TYR A 160 -6.87 33.85 6.35
C TYR A 160 -5.46 34.40 6.22
N ASP A 161 -4.52 33.70 6.84
CA ASP A 161 -3.10 33.94 6.60
C ASP A 161 -2.68 33.20 5.31
N LYS A 162 -2.21 33.97 4.33
CA LYS A 162 -1.63 33.44 3.08
C LYS A 162 -0.23 32.86 3.29
N ASN A 163 0.42 33.17 4.41
CA ASN A 163 1.79 32.74 4.64
C ASN A 163 1.82 31.26 5.00
N VAL A 164 2.67 30.51 4.27
CA VAL A 164 3.00 29.13 4.64
C VAL A 164 3.94 29.20 5.84
N ASP A 165 3.40 29.01 7.04
CA ASP A 165 4.20 28.88 8.25
C ASP A 165 4.53 27.40 8.54
N ILE A 166 5.45 27.17 9.49
CA ILE A 166 5.87 25.81 9.86
C ILE A 166 4.69 25.04 10.48
N GLY A 167 3.79 25.71 11.19
CA GLY A 167 2.59 25.11 11.78
C GLY A 167 1.69 24.47 10.73
N MET A 168 1.40 25.20 9.66
CA MET A 168 0.59 24.73 8.56
C MET A 168 1.26 23.61 7.76
N ILE A 169 2.58 23.66 7.58
CA ILE A 169 3.30 22.53 6.97
C ILE A 169 3.12 21.26 7.82
N ARG A 170 3.26 21.36 9.15
CA ARG A 170 3.07 20.22 10.06
C ARG A 170 1.64 19.68 10.02
N GLU A 171 0.65 20.57 9.97
CA GLU A 171 -0.76 20.19 9.84
C GLU A 171 -1.01 19.42 8.54
N TYR A 172 -0.49 19.93 7.42
CA TYR A 172 -0.58 19.25 6.13
C TYR A 172 0.15 17.91 6.13
N VAL A 173 1.33 17.80 6.74
CA VAL A 173 2.05 16.54 6.85
C VAL A 173 1.22 15.50 7.61
N LYS A 174 0.60 15.89 8.73
CA LYS A 174 -0.31 15.01 9.49
C LYS A 174 -1.50 14.56 8.65
N HIS A 175 -2.12 15.49 7.92
CA HIS A 175 -3.20 15.20 6.99
C HIS A 175 -2.77 14.23 5.88
N ALA A 176 -1.66 14.52 5.20
CA ALA A 176 -1.15 13.75 4.07
C ALA A 176 -0.76 12.32 4.48
N LEU A 177 -0.14 12.13 5.65
CA LEU A 177 0.21 10.80 6.16
C LEU A 177 -1.02 9.97 6.51
N THR A 178 -2.04 10.60 7.11
CA THR A 178 -3.23 9.89 7.64
C THR A 178 -4.30 9.64 6.57
N ASN A 179 -4.60 10.65 5.75
CA ASN A 179 -5.73 10.67 4.81
C ASN A 179 -5.30 10.92 3.37
N GLY A 180 -4.03 11.26 3.14
CA GLY A 180 -3.55 11.62 1.81
C GLY A 180 -3.45 10.44 0.86
N ILE A 181 -3.51 10.75 -0.44
CA ILE A 181 -3.25 9.77 -1.49
C ILE A 181 -1.76 9.43 -1.55
N LEU A 182 -1.40 8.33 -2.23
CA LEU A 182 -0.01 7.87 -2.37
C LEU A 182 0.97 8.98 -2.78
N ARG A 183 0.55 9.87 -3.69
CA ARG A 183 1.38 10.99 -4.16
C ARG A 183 1.66 12.02 -3.06
N GLU A 184 0.67 12.33 -2.23
CA GLU A 184 0.80 13.23 -1.08
C GLU A 184 1.64 12.59 0.01
N GLN A 185 1.40 11.31 0.29
CA GLN A 185 2.20 10.56 1.24
C GLN A 185 3.66 10.54 0.83
N LYS A 186 3.99 10.27 -0.45
CA LYS A 186 5.38 10.29 -0.94
C LYS A 186 6.00 11.68 -0.92
N SER A 187 5.24 12.73 -1.26
CA SER A 187 5.78 14.09 -1.34
C SER A 187 6.20 14.62 0.03
N VAL A 188 5.44 14.34 1.10
CA VAL A 188 5.83 14.77 2.46
C VAL A 188 7.08 14.07 2.98
N LEU A 189 7.37 12.84 2.52
CA LEU A 189 8.61 12.15 2.90
C LEU A 189 9.87 12.84 2.34
N SER A 190 9.74 13.70 1.32
CA SER A 190 10.87 14.49 0.80
C SER A 190 11.42 15.50 1.81
N LEU A 191 10.64 15.83 2.85
CA LEU A 191 11.08 16.67 3.95
C LEU A 191 12.03 15.95 4.92
N LEU A 192 12.04 14.61 4.92
CA LEU A 192 12.92 13.84 5.80
C LEU A 192 14.36 13.93 5.28
N PRO A 193 15.32 14.29 6.14
CA PRO A 193 16.70 14.47 5.70
C PRO A 193 17.37 13.14 5.35
N HIS A 194 17.04 12.03 6.04
CA HIS A 194 17.77 10.76 6.02
C HIS A 194 16.83 9.54 5.95
N GLN A 195 17.38 8.38 5.60
CA GLN A 195 16.66 7.09 5.69
C GLN A 195 16.33 6.76 7.16
N LEU A 196 15.15 6.18 7.36
CA LEU A 196 14.68 5.72 8.67
C LEU A 196 14.96 4.23 8.85
N TYR A 197 15.31 3.83 10.07
CA TYR A 197 15.57 2.44 10.42
C TYR A 197 14.45 1.88 11.29
N LEU A 198 13.82 0.80 10.83
CA LEU A 198 12.79 0.10 11.59
C LEU A 198 13.43 -1.05 12.39
N ARG A 199 13.41 -0.93 13.72
CA ARG A 199 13.92 -1.95 14.65
C ARG A 199 12.90 -2.22 15.75
N ASN A 200 12.53 -3.47 15.98
CA ASN A 200 11.57 -3.88 17.01
C ASN A 200 10.25 -3.09 16.96
N ARG A 201 9.72 -2.84 15.75
CA ARG A 201 8.54 -1.98 15.51
C ARG A 201 8.72 -0.49 15.88
N HIS A 202 9.94 -0.01 16.05
CA HIS A 202 10.22 1.40 16.30
C HIS A 202 11.06 2.02 15.17
N LEU A 203 10.67 3.21 14.73
CA LEU A 203 11.44 4.02 13.80
C LEU A 203 12.56 4.77 14.51
N LEU A 204 13.75 4.67 13.95
CA LEU A 204 14.96 5.32 14.43
C LEU A 204 15.52 6.23 13.34
N LEU A 205 15.85 7.46 13.72
CA LEU A 205 16.66 8.36 12.90
C LEU A 205 18.13 7.95 13.04
N ARG A 206 18.84 7.88 11.92
CA ARG A 206 20.30 7.78 11.95
C ARG A 206 20.85 9.16 12.29
N VAL A 207 21.30 9.32 13.52
CA VAL A 207 22.09 10.48 13.97
C VAL A 207 23.46 10.42 13.30
#